data_AF-A0A7S1T6L2-F1
#
_entry.id   AF-A0A7S1T6L2-F1
#
_cell.length_a   1.000
_cell.length_b   1.000
_cell.length_c   1.000
_cell.angle_alpha   90.00
_cell.angle_beta   90.00
_cell.angle_gamma   90.00
#
_symmetry.space_group_name_H-M   'P 1'
#
loop_
_entity.id
_entity.type
_entity.pdbx_description
1 polymer ?
#
loop_
_entity_poly.entity_id
_entity_poly.type
_entity_poly.pdbx_seq_one_letter_code
_entity_poly.pdbx_strand_id
1 'polypeptide(L)'
;CNLVNVSVALTPTAHGDGGFCVIPGSHKSNYPCPDEIVKFEACQEVTQQVPVSPGDVIIFAEAAQHGTLPWVAEHERRVALLRFAPHYFAYGRAYLNWPEDHFDGITDAQRAVLEPPYNNR
;
A
#
# COMPACT_ATOMS: atom_id res chain seq x y z
N CYS A 1 -12.98 2.85 -7.47
CA CYS A 1 -11.86 2.72 -6.51
C CYS A 1 -11.52 1.23 -6.46
N ASN A 2 -10.62 0.76 -7.33
CA ASN A 2 -10.58 -0.66 -7.71
C ASN A 2 -9.31 -1.38 -7.23
N LEU A 3 -8.36 -0.63 -6.65
CA LEU A 3 -7.08 -1.14 -6.20
C LEU A 3 -7.01 -1.08 -4.68
N VAL A 4 -6.49 -2.14 -4.08
CA VAL A 4 -6.33 -2.27 -2.63
C VAL A 4 -4.88 -2.57 -2.31
N ASN A 5 -4.32 -1.84 -1.36
CA ASN A 5 -3.01 -2.14 -0.80
C ASN A 5 -3.17 -2.76 0.57
N VAL A 6 -2.29 -3.72 0.84
CA VAL A 6 -2.16 -4.38 2.13
C VAL A 6 -0.71 -4.22 2.56
N SER A 7 -0.51 -3.48 3.65
CA SER A 7 0.80 -3.21 4.24
C SER A 7 0.91 -3.98 5.54
N VAL A 8 1.73 -5.02 5.56
CA VAL A 8 2.02 -5.83 6.76
C VAL A 8 3.26 -5.28 7.45
N ALA A 9 3.12 -4.86 8.70
CA ALA A 9 4.21 -4.33 9.50
C ALA A 9 5.12 -5.47 9.97
N LEU A 10 6.43 -5.38 9.69
CA LEU A 10 7.43 -6.34 10.15
C LEU A 10 8.29 -5.78 11.30
N THR A 11 8.22 -4.46 11.51
CA THR A 11 8.88 -3.72 12.59
C THR A 11 7.88 -2.73 13.18
N PRO A 12 8.03 -2.36 14.47
CA PRO A 12 7.14 -1.38 15.07
C PRO A 12 7.29 0.00 14.41
N THR A 13 6.21 0.78 14.44
CA THR A 13 6.17 2.20 14.11
C THR A 13 5.32 2.88 15.17
N ALA A 14 5.96 3.60 16.09
CA ALA A 14 5.25 4.38 17.10
C ALA A 14 4.76 5.71 16.51
N HIS A 15 3.84 6.35 17.22
CA HIS A 15 3.43 7.70 16.87
C HIS A 15 4.64 8.65 16.96
N GLY A 16 4.88 9.43 15.89
CA GLY A 16 6.03 10.32 15.76
C GLY A 16 7.25 9.73 15.04
N ASP A 17 7.35 8.40 14.88
CA ASP A 17 8.49 7.77 14.19
C ASP A 17 8.52 8.05 12.67
N GLY A 18 7.41 8.53 12.12
CA GLY A 18 7.18 8.67 10.69
C GLY A 18 6.39 7.49 10.12
N GLY A 19 6.70 7.05 8.90
CA GLY A 19 6.04 5.87 8.34
C GLY A 19 4.68 6.19 7.71
N PHE A 20 3.79 5.19 7.62
CA PHE A 20 2.56 5.31 6.84
C PHE A 20 1.63 6.41 7.38
N CYS A 21 1.15 7.25 6.46
CA CYS A 21 0.13 8.25 6.75
C CYS A 21 -0.93 8.30 5.63
N VAL A 22 -2.12 8.79 5.96
CA VAL A 22 -3.26 8.88 5.06
C VAL A 22 -4.11 10.09 5.39
N ILE A 23 -4.76 10.68 4.37
CA ILE A 23 -5.85 11.63 4.56
C ILE A 23 -7.16 10.83 4.51
N PRO A 24 -7.85 10.60 5.64
CA PRO A 24 -9.07 9.80 5.66
C PRO A 24 -10.15 10.36 4.73
N GLY A 25 -10.84 9.51 3.98
CA GLY A 25 -11.93 9.92 3.08
C GLY A 25 -11.49 10.53 1.74
N SER A 26 -10.20 10.83 1.54
CA SER A 26 -9.66 11.42 0.31
C SER A 26 -9.91 10.61 -0.97
N HIS A 27 -10.15 9.29 -0.86
CA HIS A 27 -10.59 8.44 -1.97
C HIS A 27 -11.94 8.83 -2.59
N LYS A 28 -12.68 9.76 -1.97
CA LYS A 28 -13.92 10.37 -2.48
C LYS A 28 -13.73 11.81 -2.96
N SER A 29 -12.49 12.33 -2.95
CA SER A 29 -12.22 13.68 -3.41
C SER A 29 -12.47 13.79 -4.91
N ASN A 30 -13.17 14.85 -5.32
CA ASN A 30 -13.36 15.21 -6.73
C ASN A 30 -12.35 16.28 -7.19
N TYR A 31 -11.42 16.66 -6.32
CA TYR A 31 -10.38 17.65 -6.60
C TYR A 31 -9.00 17.06 -6.34
N PRO A 32 -7.98 17.46 -7.11
CA PRO A 32 -6.60 17.08 -6.81
C PRO A 32 -6.21 17.59 -5.42
N CYS A 33 -5.40 16.81 -4.71
CA CYS A 33 -4.81 17.27 -3.46
C CYS A 33 -3.82 18.42 -3.76
N PRO A 34 -3.94 19.58 -3.08
CA PRO A 34 -2.97 20.66 -3.23
C PRO A 34 -1.53 20.19 -2.96
N ASP A 35 -0.57 20.71 -3.72
CA ASP A 35 0.83 20.29 -3.68
C ASP A 35 1.45 20.49 -2.30
N GLU A 36 1.09 21.56 -1.60
CA GLU A 36 1.58 21.86 -0.25
C GLU A 36 1.15 20.80 0.76
N ILE A 37 -0.03 20.20 0.57
CA ILE A 37 -0.50 19.08 1.41
C ILE A 37 0.24 17.79 1.02
N VAL A 38 0.41 17.54 -0.28
CA VAL A 38 1.15 16.36 -0.78
C VAL A 38 2.60 16.36 -0.27
N LYS A 39 3.24 17.53 -0.25
CA LYS A 39 4.60 17.74 0.27
C LYS A 39 4.67 17.83 1.79
N PHE A 40 3.53 17.75 2.48
CA PHE A 40 3.42 17.86 3.93
C PHE A 40 3.91 19.22 4.49
N GLU A 41 3.80 20.28 3.68
CA GLU A 41 4.17 21.66 4.00
C GLU A 41 3.01 22.45 4.64
N ALA A 42 1.76 22.04 4.38
CA ALA A 42 0.55 22.65 4.94
C ALA A 42 -0.53 21.61 5.32
N CYS A 43 -1.48 22.03 6.14
CA CYS A 43 -2.65 21.24 6.58
C CYS A 43 -2.27 19.85 7.15
N GLN A 44 -1.20 19.77 7.92
CA GLN A 44 -0.73 18.50 8.50
C GLN A 44 -1.79 17.84 9.39
N GLU A 45 -2.70 18.62 9.97
CA GLU A 45 -3.82 18.16 10.80
C GLU A 45 -4.82 17.26 10.08
N VAL A 46 -4.90 17.32 8.74
CA VAL A 46 -5.79 16.45 7.95
C VAL A 46 -5.14 15.09 7.64
N THR A 47 -3.85 14.95 7.90
CA THR A 47 -3.08 13.74 7.66
C THR A 47 -2.94 12.94 8.95
N GLN A 48 -3.33 11.68 8.92
CA GLN A 48 -3.26 10.76 10.05
C GLN A 48 -2.11 9.77 9.86
N GLN A 49 -1.13 9.77 10.78
CA GLN A 49 -0.15 8.69 10.91
C GLN A 49 -0.83 7.47 11.55
N VAL A 50 -0.54 6.27 11.05
CA VAL A 50 -1.05 5.02 11.61
C VAL A 50 0.08 4.27 12.32
N PRO A 51 0.16 4.32 13.67
CA PRO A 51 1.12 3.52 14.40
C PRO A 51 0.75 2.03 14.34
N VAL A 52 1.77 1.17 14.30
CA VAL A 52 1.63 -0.27 14.12
C VAL A 52 2.67 -1.05 14.91
N SER A 53 2.30 -2.25 15.35
CA SER A 53 3.18 -3.28 15.90
C SER A 53 3.51 -4.33 14.83
N PRO A 54 4.61 -5.09 14.96
CA PRO A 54 4.89 -6.23 14.07
C PRO A 54 3.71 -7.19 14.03
N GLY A 55 3.26 -7.53 12.81
CA GLY A 55 2.08 -8.36 12.56
C GLY A 55 0.80 -7.57 12.28
N ASP A 56 0.74 -6.28 12.61
CA ASP A 56 -0.40 -5.43 12.24
C ASP A 56 -0.47 -5.25 10.72
N VAL A 57 -1.70 -5.13 10.23
CA VAL A 57 -2.00 -5.00 8.79
C VAL A 57 -2.80 -3.74 8.53
N ILE A 58 -2.26 -2.86 7.70
CA ILE A 58 -2.97 -1.68 7.19
C ILE A 58 -3.54 -2.03 5.82
N ILE A 59 -4.87 -1.97 5.70
CA ILE A 59 -5.59 -2.14 4.43
C ILE A 59 -6.12 -0.77 4.01
N PHE A 60 -5.74 -0.31 2.82
CA PHE A 60 -6.17 0.99 2.32
C PHE A 60 -6.44 0.97 0.81
N ALA A 61 -7.36 1.84 0.40
CA ALA A 61 -7.66 2.04 -1.00
C ALA A 61 -6.53 2.84 -1.67
N GLU A 62 -6.05 2.40 -2.83
CA GLU A 62 -4.96 3.08 -3.56
C GLU A 62 -5.31 4.54 -3.89
N ALA A 63 -6.59 4.83 -4.17
CA ALA A 63 -7.04 6.18 -4.50
C ALA A 63 -7.11 7.12 -3.29
N ALA A 64 -6.92 6.62 -2.06
CA ALA A 64 -6.77 7.51 -0.91
C ALA A 64 -5.44 8.25 -1.04
N GLN A 65 -5.42 9.56 -0.77
CA GLN A 65 -4.19 10.30 -0.60
C GLN A 65 -3.45 9.75 0.62
N HIS A 66 -2.30 9.14 0.38
CA HIS A 66 -1.48 8.48 1.38
C HIS A 66 0.00 8.68 1.07
N GLY A 67 0.85 8.40 2.04
CA GLY A 67 2.29 8.61 1.91
C GLY A 67 3.07 7.99 3.04
N THR A 68 4.35 8.34 3.08
CA THR A 68 5.25 7.99 4.18
C THR A 68 5.83 9.27 4.75
N LEU A 69 5.57 9.56 6.03
CA LEU A 69 6.21 10.65 6.76
C LEU A 69 7.71 10.36 6.93
N PRO A 70 8.57 11.40 7.02
CA PRO A 70 10.00 11.24 7.25
C PRO A 70 10.27 10.30 8.43
N TRP A 71 11.10 9.29 8.20
CA TRP A 71 11.44 8.30 9.21
C TRP A 71 12.51 8.84 10.15
N VAL A 72 12.25 8.84 11.45
CA VAL A 72 13.15 9.42 12.47
C VAL A 72 13.53 8.45 13.58
N ALA A 73 13.00 7.24 13.60
CA ALA A 73 13.36 6.23 14.59
C ALA A 73 14.77 5.66 14.36
N GLU A 74 15.39 5.15 15.42
CA GLU A 74 16.77 4.62 15.38
C GLU A 74 16.89 3.25 14.70
N HIS A 75 15.77 2.59 14.41
CA HIS A 75 15.72 1.28 13.73
C HIS A 75 15.27 1.40 12.28
N GLU A 76 15.55 0.35 11.49
CA GLU A 76 15.07 0.24 10.11
C GLU A 76 13.57 -0.11 10.08
N ARG A 77 12.79 0.61 9.26
CA ARG A 77 11.39 0.27 9.00
C ARG A 77 11.28 -0.83 7.95
N ARG A 78 10.67 -1.97 8.29
CA ARG A 78 10.39 -3.08 7.38
C ARG A 78 8.89 -3.32 7.23
N VAL A 79 8.44 -3.44 5.98
CA VAL A 79 7.05 -3.65 5.61
C VAL A 79 7.00 -4.59 4.41
N ALA A 80 6.07 -5.54 4.42
CA ALA A 80 5.67 -6.27 3.22
C ALA A 80 4.44 -5.59 2.62
N LEU A 81 4.59 -5.03 1.41
CA LEU A 81 3.52 -4.33 0.71
C LEU A 81 2.98 -5.20 -0.42
N LEU A 82 1.74 -5.63 -0.27
CA LEU A 82 1.01 -6.40 -1.28
C LEU A 82 -0.01 -5.50 -1.96
N ARG A 83 -0.04 -5.53 -3.29
CA ARG A 83 -0.97 -4.72 -4.10
C ARG A 83 -1.91 -5.64 -4.84
N PHE A 84 -3.20 -5.47 -4.61
CA PHE A 84 -4.26 -6.24 -5.24
C PHE A 84 -4.93 -5.38 -6.30
N ALA A 85 -4.99 -5.92 -7.51
CA ALA A 85 -5.58 -5.29 -8.67
C ALA A 85 -6.68 -6.18 -9.26
N PRO A 86 -7.70 -5.60 -9.90
CA PRO A 86 -8.65 -6.37 -10.68
C PRO A 86 -7.95 -6.91 -11.93
N HIS A 87 -8.50 -7.98 -12.49
CA HIS A 87 -7.90 -8.73 -13.60
C HIS A 87 -7.56 -7.91 -14.86
N TYR A 88 -8.18 -6.73 -15.07
CA TYR A 88 -7.92 -5.86 -16.23
C TYR A 88 -6.88 -4.77 -15.96
N PHE A 89 -6.26 -4.75 -14.78
CA PHE A 89 -5.29 -3.72 -14.38
C PHE A 89 -3.96 -4.36 -13.97
N ALA A 90 -2.85 -3.77 -14.41
CA ALA A 90 -1.50 -4.24 -14.13
C ALA A 90 -0.64 -3.10 -13.58
N TYR A 91 0.11 -3.34 -12.50
CA TYR A 91 1.06 -2.38 -11.94
C TYR A 91 2.41 -2.31 -12.70
N GLY A 92 2.65 -3.16 -13.70
CA GLY A 92 3.99 -3.54 -14.15
C GLY A 92 4.04 -4.96 -14.75
N ARG A 93 5.24 -5.45 -15.08
CA ARG A 93 5.45 -6.73 -15.80
C ARG A 93 6.24 -7.79 -15.02
N ALA A 94 6.64 -7.48 -13.79
CA ALA A 94 7.54 -8.33 -12.99
C ALA A 94 6.90 -9.66 -12.52
N TYR A 95 5.61 -9.86 -12.75
CA TYR A 95 4.82 -11.03 -12.33
C TYR A 95 4.35 -11.88 -13.51
N LEU A 96 4.90 -11.66 -14.71
CA LEU A 96 4.57 -12.49 -15.89
C LEU A 96 5.30 -13.84 -15.91
N ASN A 97 6.42 -13.96 -15.18
CA ASN A 97 7.28 -15.14 -15.20
C ASN A 97 7.56 -15.61 -13.76
N TRP A 98 6.65 -16.40 -13.21
CA TRP A 98 6.89 -17.11 -11.95
C TRP A 98 7.49 -18.49 -12.24
N PRO A 99 8.46 -18.98 -11.45
CA PRO A 99 8.90 -20.36 -11.50
C PRO A 99 7.71 -21.33 -11.34
N GLU A 100 7.69 -22.44 -12.08
CA GLU A 100 6.53 -23.36 -12.07
C GLU A 100 6.29 -24.01 -10.69
N ASP A 101 7.36 -24.25 -9.94
CA ASP A 101 7.32 -24.82 -8.58
C ASP A 101 6.71 -23.88 -7.54
N HIS A 102 6.62 -22.57 -7.81
CA HIS A 102 5.91 -21.62 -6.93
C HIS A 102 4.40 -21.88 -6.85
N PHE A 103 3.84 -22.63 -7.80
CA PHE A 103 2.43 -23.00 -7.82
C PHE A 103 2.15 -24.35 -7.13
N ASP A 104 3.19 -25.03 -6.62
CA ASP A 104 3.03 -26.29 -5.92
C ASP A 104 2.44 -26.07 -4.52
N GLY A 105 1.37 -26.79 -4.20
CA GLY A 105 0.75 -26.76 -2.87
C GLY A 105 -0.02 -25.50 -2.51
N ILE A 106 -0.15 -24.52 -3.42
CA ILE A 106 -1.00 -23.35 -3.20
C ILE A 106 -2.48 -23.70 -3.36
N THR A 107 -3.33 -23.00 -2.62
CA THR A 107 -4.80 -23.13 -2.71
C THR A 107 -5.34 -22.46 -3.97
N ASP A 108 -6.57 -22.81 -4.38
CA ASP A 108 -7.26 -22.16 -5.50
C ASP A 108 -7.37 -20.63 -5.33
N ALA A 109 -7.59 -20.16 -4.10
CA ALA A 109 -7.66 -18.73 -3.79
C ALA A 109 -6.30 -18.03 -3.95
N GLN A 110 -5.21 -18.68 -3.54
CA GLN A 110 -3.85 -18.14 -3.73
C GLN A 110 -3.48 -18.12 -5.21
N ARG A 111 -3.85 -19.17 -5.96
CA ARG A 111 -3.66 -19.23 -7.41
C ARG A 111 -4.37 -18.08 -8.11
N ALA A 112 -5.64 -17.83 -7.77
CA ALA A 112 -6.43 -16.75 -8.36
C ALA A 112 -5.82 -15.35 -8.16
N VAL A 113 -5.15 -15.11 -7.03
CA VAL A 113 -4.47 -13.83 -6.76
C VAL A 113 -3.18 -13.67 -7.55
N LEU A 114 -2.52 -14.78 -7.88
CA LEU A 114 -1.25 -14.80 -8.64
C LEU A 114 -1.47 -14.84 -10.16
N GLU A 115 -2.72 -14.94 -10.62
CA GLU A 115 -3.02 -14.91 -12.05
C GLU A 115 -2.53 -13.61 -12.68
N PRO A 116 -1.84 -13.69 -13.84
CA PRO A 116 -1.42 -12.49 -14.53
C PRO A 116 -2.64 -11.70 -15.01
N PRO A 117 -2.54 -10.37 -15.10
CA PRO A 117 -3.63 -9.54 -15.59
C PRO A 117 -3.96 -9.91 -17.05
N TYR A 118 -5.25 -9.97 -17.39
CA TYR A 118 -5.74 -10.14 -18.76
C TYR A 118 -5.65 -8.82 -19.53
N ASN A 119 -4.43 -8.28 -19.61
CA ASN A 119 -4.12 -7.07 -20.37
C ASN A 119 -3.14 -7.43 -21.50
N ASN A 120 -3.61 -7.31 -22.74
CA ASN A 120 -2.87 -7.70 -23.94
C ASN A 120 -1.83 -6.65 -24.38
N ARG A 121 -1.49 -5.67 -23.53
CA ARG A 121 -0.58 -4.56 -23.87
C ARG A 121 0.63 -4.46 -22.97
#